data_AF-A0A520DKQ0-F1
#
_entry.id   AF-A0A520DKQ0-F1
#
_cell.length_a   1.000
_cell.length_b   1.000
_cell.length_c   1.000
_cell.angle_alpha   90.00
_cell.angle_beta   90.00
_cell.angle_gamma   90.00
#
_symmetry.space_group_name_H-M   'P 1'
#
loop_
_entity.id
_entity.type
_entity.pdbx_description
1 polymer ?
#
loop_
_entity_poly.entity_id
_entity_poly.type
_entity_poly.pdbx_seq_one_letter_code
_entity_poly.pdbx_strand_id
1 'polypeptide(L)'
;MLSNYFFGLFHPRWDSGLSLTILNSCITYLPALIVTLVFTKRTNLVSRLPKPIPGVQYLKFGLGIIVLTYAIFALTILSPGGGLTFGVAMFLAPFGIVAQILILIGVVKAFLAAKPELN
;
A
#
# COMPACT_ATOMS: atom_id res chain seq x y z
N MET A 1 31.74 -24.45 -12.22
CA MET A 1 30.60 -23.57 -12.59
C MET A 1 29.34 -23.74 -11.72
N LEU A 2 29.29 -24.68 -10.75
CA LEU A 2 28.13 -24.85 -9.85
C LEU A 2 28.29 -24.23 -8.44
N SER A 3 29.49 -23.73 -8.11
CA SER A 3 29.80 -23.17 -6.78
C SER A 3 29.22 -21.77 -6.53
N ASN A 4 28.91 -21.01 -7.58
CA ASN A 4 28.52 -19.60 -7.44
C ASN A 4 27.02 -19.39 -7.24
N TYR A 5 26.19 -20.41 -7.45
CA TYR A 5 24.74 -20.30 -7.27
C TYR A 5 24.30 -20.56 -5.82
N PHE A 6 25.08 -21.30 -5.03
CA PHE A 6 24.77 -21.53 -3.62
C PHE A 6 25.23 -20.39 -2.71
N PHE A 7 26.30 -19.68 -3.07
CA PHE A 7 26.84 -18.59 -2.25
C PHE A 7 26.03 -17.28 -2.35
N GLY A 8 25.15 -17.16 -3.34
CA GLY A 8 24.24 -16.00 -3.49
C GLY A 8 22.96 -16.06 -2.65
N LEU A 9 22.62 -17.22 -2.09
CA LEU A 9 21.40 -17.44 -1.30
C LEU A 9 21.56 -17.12 0.20
N PHE A 10 22.79 -16.87 0.66
CA PHE A 10 23.11 -16.69 2.07
C PHE A 10 23.87 -15.41 2.40
N HIS A 11 23.94 -14.44 1.49
CA HIS A 11 24.41 -13.10 1.85
C HIS A 11 23.22 -12.21 2.20
N PRO A 12 23.02 -11.87 3.49
CA PRO A 12 22.12 -10.81 3.85
C PRO A 12 22.75 -9.51 3.31
N ARG A 13 22.22 -8.96 2.21
CA ARG A 13 22.57 -7.60 1.74
C ARG A 13 21.93 -6.61 2.72
N TRP A 14 22.52 -6.47 3.90
CA TRP A 14 21.93 -5.73 5.02
C TRP A 14 22.10 -4.21 4.95
N ASP A 15 23.00 -3.66 4.12
CA ASP A 15 23.36 -2.23 4.30
C ASP A 15 23.02 -1.29 3.14
N SER A 16 22.74 -1.81 1.93
CA SER A 16 22.47 -0.97 0.75
C SER A 16 21.11 -1.19 0.07
N GLY A 17 20.43 -2.31 0.34
CA GLY A 17 19.14 -2.63 -0.29
C GLY A 17 17.96 -1.87 0.32
N LEU A 18 17.95 -1.74 1.65
CA LEU A 18 16.87 -1.08 2.39
C LEU A 18 16.81 0.42 2.08
N SER A 19 17.96 1.09 2.05
CA SER A 19 18.09 2.52 1.75
C SER A 19 17.66 2.84 0.31
N LEU A 20 18.04 1.99 -0.66
CA LEU A 20 17.61 2.14 -2.06
C LEU A 20 16.11 1.90 -2.24
N THR A 21 15.53 0.95 -1.50
CA THR A 21 14.09 0.62 -1.60
C THR A 21 13.23 1.71 -0.97
N ILE A 22 13.65 2.26 0.18
CA ILE A 22 13.00 3.41 0.81
C ILE A 22 13.12 4.64 -0.09
N LEU A 23 14.32 4.93 -0.63
CA LEU A 23 14.54 6.06 -1.52
C LEU A 23 13.67 5.95 -2.78
N ASN A 24 13.61 4.78 -3.40
CA ASN A 24 12.76 4.53 -4.57
C ASN A 24 11.27 4.72 -4.24
N SER A 25 10.83 4.25 -3.07
CA SER A 25 9.46 4.44 -2.59
C SER A 25 9.15 5.93 -2.36
N CYS A 26 10.07 6.68 -1.74
CA CYS A 26 9.93 8.12 -1.57
C CYS A 26 9.83 8.83 -2.93
N ILE A 27 10.72 8.55 -3.88
CA ILE A 27 10.69 9.19 -5.20
C ILE A 27 9.40 8.85 -5.95
N THR A 28 8.86 7.64 -5.78
CA THR A 28 7.65 7.19 -6.49
C THR A 28 6.37 7.80 -5.87
N TYR A 29 6.25 7.78 -4.54
CA TYR A 29 4.99 8.13 -3.86
C TYR A 29 4.93 9.57 -3.33
N LEU A 30 6.08 10.19 -3.03
CA LEU A 30 6.12 11.55 -2.48
C LEU A 30 5.60 12.60 -3.48
N PRO A 31 5.97 12.58 -4.78
CA PRO A 31 5.40 13.52 -5.75
C PRO A 31 3.88 13.35 -5.88
N ALA A 32 3.39 12.10 -5.91
CA ALA A 32 1.97 11.81 -5.95
C ALA A 32 1.25 12.40 -4.72
N LEU A 33 1.80 12.20 -3.52
CA LEU A 33 1.27 12.77 -2.28
C LEU A 33 1.20 14.29 -2.33
N ILE A 34 2.27 14.96 -2.78
CA ILE A 34 2.33 16.42 -2.90
C ILE A 34 1.26 16.92 -3.86
N VAL A 35 1.16 16.32 -5.05
CA VAL A 35 0.15 16.68 -6.06
C VAL A 35 -1.26 16.48 -5.49
N THR A 36 -1.54 15.36 -4.83
CA THR A 36 -2.83 15.11 -4.19
C THR A 36 -3.16 16.15 -3.10
N LEU A 37 -2.20 16.52 -2.26
CA LEU A 37 -2.40 17.53 -1.22
C LEU A 37 -2.68 18.92 -1.81
N VAL A 38 -1.90 19.33 -2.82
CA VAL A 38 -2.11 20.61 -3.52
C VAL A 38 -3.48 20.63 -4.19
N PHE A 39 -3.84 19.56 -4.90
CA PHE A 39 -5.13 19.45 -5.57
C PHE A 39 -6.29 19.50 -4.57
N THR A 40 -6.20 18.75 -3.46
CA THR A 40 -7.23 18.71 -2.41
C THR A 40 -7.45 20.08 -1.76
N LYS A 41 -6.36 20.82 -1.51
CA LYS A 41 -6.44 22.19 -0.97
C LYS A 41 -7.03 23.18 -1.98
N ARG A 42 -6.63 23.10 -3.25
CA ARG A 42 -7.08 24.04 -4.29
C ARG A 42 -8.56 23.85 -4.65
N THR A 43 -9.04 22.62 -4.63
CA THR A 43 -10.42 22.28 -5.04
C THR A 43 -11.41 22.25 -3.87
N ASN A 44 -10.99 22.54 -2.64
CA ASN A 44 -11.85 22.41 -1.44
C ASN A 44 -12.62 21.07 -1.38
N LEU A 45 -12.01 19.99 -1.86
CA LEU A 45 -12.65 18.66 -1.98
C LEU A 45 -13.33 18.19 -0.68
N VAL A 46 -12.73 18.53 0.47
CA VAL A 46 -13.25 18.15 1.79
C VAL A 46 -14.63 18.73 2.08
N SER A 47 -14.95 19.94 1.63
CA SER A 47 -16.27 20.54 1.85
C SER A 47 -17.34 19.99 0.90
N ARG A 48 -16.93 19.33 -0.19
CA ARG A 48 -17.81 18.73 -1.20
C ARG A 48 -18.22 17.30 -0.89
N LEU A 49 -17.45 16.64 -0.02
CA LEU A 49 -17.75 15.28 0.39
C LEU A 49 -18.98 15.28 1.32
N PRO A 50 -20.00 14.45 1.02
CA PRO A 50 -21.16 14.32 1.89
C PRO A 50 -20.74 13.72 3.24
N LYS A 51 -21.44 14.13 4.29
CA LYS A 51 -21.34 13.54 5.63
C LYS A 51 -22.67 12.81 5.91
N PRO A 52 -22.70 11.48 6.02
CA PRO A 52 -21.58 10.55 6.04
C PRO A 52 -20.98 10.27 4.64
N ILE A 53 -19.67 9.98 4.59
CA ILE A 53 -18.96 9.65 3.34
C ILE A 53 -19.38 8.24 2.90
N PRO A 54 -20.06 8.08 1.74
CA PRO A 54 -20.44 6.77 1.28
C PRO A 54 -19.21 5.96 0.89
N GLY A 55 -19.22 4.68 1.27
CA GLY A 55 -18.11 3.78 1.00
C GLY A 55 -16.94 3.87 1.97
N VAL A 56 -17.02 4.66 3.05
CA VAL A 56 -15.98 4.72 4.09
C VAL A 56 -15.68 3.36 4.70
N GLN A 57 -16.68 2.48 4.78
CA GLN A 57 -16.50 1.11 5.26
C GLN A 57 -15.54 0.32 4.36
N TYR A 58 -15.68 0.41 3.03
CA TYR A 58 -14.81 -0.30 2.09
C TYR A 58 -13.39 0.25 2.14
N LEU A 59 -13.24 1.57 2.31
CA LEU A 59 -11.93 2.21 2.53
C LEU A 59 -11.28 1.68 3.82
N LYS A 60 -12.01 1.64 4.93
CA LYS A 60 -11.49 1.13 6.21
C LYS A 60 -11.11 -0.34 6.13
N PHE A 61 -11.96 -1.18 5.54
CA PHE A 61 -11.69 -2.61 5.39
C PHE A 61 -10.50 -2.87 4.46
N GLY A 62 -10.47 -2.24 3.28
CA GLY A 62 -9.34 -2.39 2.35
C GLY A 62 -8.03 -1.89 2.96
N LEU A 63 -8.04 -0.74 3.63
CA LEU A 63 -6.85 -0.21 4.30
C LEU A 63 -6.39 -1.11 5.45
N GLY A 64 -7.33 -1.66 6.22
CA GLY A 64 -7.02 -2.66 7.26
C GLY A 64 -6.34 -3.92 6.70
N ILE A 65 -6.84 -4.46 5.59
CA ILE A 65 -6.23 -5.62 4.93
C ILE A 65 -4.83 -5.29 4.41
N ILE A 66 -4.63 -4.11 3.80
CA ILE A 66 -3.30 -3.67 3.33
C ILE A 66 -2.33 -3.59 4.50
N VAL A 67 -2.70 -2.89 5.57
CA VAL A 67 -1.83 -2.71 6.74
C VAL A 67 -1.48 -4.05 7.36
N LEU A 68 -2.46 -4.94 7.53
CA LEU A 68 -2.23 -6.29 8.04
C LEU A 68 -1.29 -7.10 7.14
N THR A 69 -1.49 -7.05 5.83
CA THR A 69 -0.65 -7.74 4.84
C THR A 69 0.80 -7.28 4.95
N TYR A 70 1.04 -5.97 4.93
CA TYR A 70 2.40 -5.42 5.05
C TYR A 70 3.01 -5.65 6.43
N ALA A 71 2.22 -5.65 7.51
CA ALA A 71 2.70 -6.02 8.83
C ALA A 71 3.21 -7.47 8.86
N ILE A 72 2.48 -8.40 8.25
CA ILE A 72 2.90 -9.80 8.16
C ILE A 72 4.14 -9.94 7.27
N PHE A 73 4.22 -9.25 6.13
CA PHE A 73 5.44 -9.23 5.31
C PHE A 73 6.66 -8.69 6.09
N ALA A 74 6.49 -7.64 6.88
CA ALA A 74 7.56 -7.10 7.72
C ALA A 74 8.03 -8.14 8.77
N LEU A 75 7.09 -8.83 9.42
CA LEU A 75 7.41 -9.92 10.36
C LEU A 75 8.12 -11.08 9.67
N THR A 76 7.73 -11.44 8.44
CA THR A 76 8.37 -12.48 7.64
C THR A 76 9.83 -12.14 7.34
N ILE A 77 10.11 -10.88 6.97
CA ILE A 77 11.48 -10.41 6.68
C ILE A 77 12.37 -10.42 7.94
N LEU A 78 11.80 -10.12 9.10
CA LEU A 78 12.52 -10.05 10.37
C LEU A 78 12.75 -11.41 11.03
N SER A 79 12.07 -12.48 10.60
CA SER A 79 12.16 -13.80 11.21
C SER A 79 13.26 -14.67 10.58
N PRO A 80 14.36 -14.98 11.28
CA PRO A 80 15.39 -15.90 10.77
C PRO A 80 14.80 -17.32 10.63
N GLY A 81 14.97 -17.92 9.44
CA GLY A 81 14.49 -19.28 9.12
C GLY A 81 13.23 -19.36 8.24
N GLY A 82 12.48 -18.26 8.09
CA GLY A 82 11.58 -17.91 6.98
C GLY A 82 10.42 -18.84 6.54
N GLY A 83 10.43 -20.15 6.80
CA GLY A 83 9.56 -21.09 6.08
C GLY A 83 8.05 -20.90 6.33
N LEU A 84 7.64 -20.85 7.60
CA LEU A 84 6.22 -20.72 7.97
C LEU A 84 5.67 -19.31 7.68
N THR A 85 6.46 -18.27 7.98
CA THR A 85 6.09 -16.88 7.72
C THR A 85 6.05 -16.56 6.23
N PHE A 86 6.87 -17.23 5.41
CA PHE A 86 6.82 -17.15 3.95
C PHE A 86 5.56 -17.82 3.38
N GLY A 87 5.19 -19.00 3.89
CA GLY A 87 3.95 -19.66 3.52
C GLY A 87 2.73 -18.78 3.76
N VAL A 88 2.62 -18.19 4.96
CA VAL A 88 1.54 -17.25 5.31
C VAL A 88 1.55 -16.01 4.39
N ALA A 89 2.71 -15.46 4.08
CA ALA A 89 2.84 -14.32 3.17
C ALA A 89 2.36 -14.63 1.74
N MET A 90 2.60 -15.84 1.22
CA MET A 90 2.09 -16.24 -0.11
C MET A 90 0.56 -16.32 -0.14
N PHE A 91 -0.08 -16.84 0.92
CA PHE A 91 -1.54 -16.89 1.01
C PHE A 91 -2.19 -15.51 1.21
N LEU A 92 -1.43 -14.50 1.65
CA LEU A 92 -1.91 -13.13 1.81
C LEU A 92 -1.86 -12.30 0.52
N ALA A 93 -1.07 -12.69 -0.48
CA ALA A 93 -0.94 -11.94 -1.73
C ALA A 93 -2.29 -11.67 -2.45
N PRO A 94 -3.24 -12.64 -2.56
CA PRO A 94 -4.56 -12.38 -3.14
C PRO A 94 -5.38 -11.36 -2.36
N PHE A 95 -5.22 -11.28 -1.03
CA PHE A 95 -5.92 -10.31 -0.20
C PHE A 95 -5.48 -8.88 -0.46
N GLY A 96 -4.22 -8.68 -0.90
CA GLY A 96 -3.76 -7.37 -1.38
C GLY A 96 -4.58 -6.85 -2.55
N ILE A 97 -4.92 -7.72 -3.52
CA ILE A 97 -5.76 -7.36 -4.67
C ILE A 97 -7.18 -7.03 -4.20
N VAL A 98 -7.76 -7.87 -3.34
CA VAL A 98 -9.10 -7.62 -2.77
C VAL A 98 -9.15 -6.26 -2.05
N ALA A 99 -8.11 -5.94 -1.30
CA ALA A 99 -8.01 -4.68 -0.58
C ALA A 99 -7.95 -3.46 -1.51
N GLN A 100 -7.19 -3.55 -2.62
CA GLN A 100 -7.15 -2.51 -3.64
C GLN A 100 -8.52 -2.31 -4.30
N ILE A 101 -9.24 -3.40 -4.60
CA ILE A 101 -10.59 -3.33 -5.16
C ILE A 101 -11.56 -2.67 -4.18
N LEU A 102 -11.51 -3.02 -2.89
CA LEU A 102 -12.34 -2.40 -1.85
C LEU A 102 -12.06 -0.90 -1.73
N ILE A 103 -10.79 -0.50 -1.76
CA ILE A 103 -10.41 0.90 -1.75
C ILE A 103 -10.96 1.62 -2.99
N LEU A 104 -10.79 1.04 -4.18
CA LEU A 104 -11.30 1.60 -5.43
C LEU A 104 -12.82 1.79 -5.39
N ILE A 105 -13.58 0.80 -4.92
CA ILE A 105 -15.03 0.89 -4.74
C ILE A 105 -15.39 2.02 -3.78
N GLY A 106 -14.67 2.13 -2.65
CA GLY A 106 -14.86 3.19 -1.68
C GLY A 106 -14.60 4.59 -2.26
N VAL A 107 -13.51 4.74 -3.01
CA VAL A 107 -13.14 5.98 -3.70
C VAL A 107 -14.19 6.36 -4.74
N VAL A 108 -14.60 5.43 -5.60
CA VAL A 108 -15.63 5.67 -6.62
C VAL A 108 -16.95 6.07 -5.98
N LYS A 109 -17.40 5.39 -4.91
CA LYS A 109 -18.61 5.78 -4.17
C LYS A 109 -18.51 7.18 -3.58
N ALA A 110 -17.34 7.54 -3.02
CA ALA A 110 -17.11 8.88 -2.49
C ALA A 110 -17.14 9.95 -3.58
N PHE A 111 -16.56 9.69 -4.75
CA PHE A 111 -16.58 10.62 -5.89
C PHE A 111 -17.97 10.77 -6.51
N LEU A 112 -18.71 9.68 -6.69
CA LEU A 112 -20.09 9.73 -7.22
C LEU A 112 -21.05 10.52 -6.33
N ALA A 113 -20.76 10.58 -5.04
CA ALA A 113 -21.57 11.32 -4.07
C ALA A 113 -21.05 12.74 -3.80
N ALA A 114 -19.88 13.10 -4.35
CA ALA A 114 -19.34 14.45 -4.22
C ALA A 114 -20.16 15.42 -5.08
N LYS A 115 -20.46 16.59 -4.53
CA LYS A 115 -21.19 17.63 -5.27
C LYS A 115 -20.29 18.19 -6.40
N PRO A 116 -20.83 18.42 -7.62
CA PRO A 116 -20.08 19.02 -8.70
C PRO A 116 -19.72 20.48 -8.37
N GLU A 117 -18.57 20.91 -8.88
CA GLU A 117 -18.16 22.32 -8.85
C GLU A 117 -18.90 23.03 -9.99
N LEU A 118 -20.03 23.66 -9.66
CA LEU A 118 -20.67 24.62 -10.55
C LEU A 118 -19.91 25.93 -10.38
N ASN A 119 -18.90 26.14 -11.23
CA ASN A 119 -18.56 27.50 -11.66
C ASN A 119 -19.61 27.95 -12.67
#